data_AF-A0A8X6WQN7-F1
#
_entry.id   AF-A0A8X6WQN7-F1
#
_cell.length_a   1.000
_cell.length_b   1.000
_cell.length_c   1.000
_cell.angle_alpha   90.00
_cell.angle_beta   90.00
_cell.angle_gamma   90.00
#
_symmetry.space_group_name_H-M   'P 1'
#
loop_
_entity.id
_entity.type
_entity.pdbx_description
1 polymer ?
#
loop_
_entity_poly.entity_id
_entity_poly.type
_entity_poly.pdbx_seq_one_letter_code
_entity_poly.pdbx_strand_id
1 'polypeptide(L)'
;MGRPKLSAEDAKKRRKESFRKWRERPEAKQKKRETEKKRQAINHAFGKCGDCVKKYRSDSVKHERKMALQRERRARKRQNIQVGSESNQKNLQAINRAFGKSLDYVKKYRLDPVKYEREMALQRERRARKRQNIQIGSDNKRLCFDAESQVLLNKTRSKYLQAISDGPIHRCICCDRLWFKHSICHQSKLGLQNKKNITSDLVQSIFPLHVDEGTFCSTFMHNIKLGNVPPLAVWNGFKYTKQPACLAALNDLEERLVSLRILFMQIKECSYDRQLGIKGTIVNVPITLNQTVSTLPKNINDTATVHVKLKRRLKIKSDYMYRVINPK
;
A
#
# COMPACT_ATOMS: atom_id res chain seq x y z
N MET A 1 50.71 17.17 6.58
CA MET A 1 50.67 15.70 6.64
C MET A 1 49.30 15.25 7.16
N GLY A 2 48.31 15.08 6.28
CA GLY A 2 46.94 14.70 6.69
C GLY A 2 46.82 13.20 6.94
N ARG A 3 46.25 12.78 8.08
CA ARG A 3 46.00 11.35 8.37
C ARG A 3 45.00 10.77 7.33
N PRO A 4 45.31 9.61 6.71
CA PRO A 4 44.38 9.00 5.77
C PRO A 4 43.07 8.58 6.47
N LYS A 5 41.93 8.89 5.85
CA LYS A 5 40.61 8.45 6.31
C LYS A 5 40.51 6.93 6.13
N LEU A 6 40.37 6.18 7.23
CA LEU A 6 40.10 4.75 7.22
C LEU A 6 38.79 4.46 6.48
N SER A 7 38.75 3.36 5.72
CA SER A 7 37.51 2.89 5.09
C SER A 7 36.44 2.61 6.15
N ALA A 8 35.17 2.74 5.78
CA ALA A 8 34.05 2.50 6.69
C ALA A 8 34.03 1.06 7.25
N GLU A 9 34.62 0.10 6.53
CA GLU A 9 34.76 -1.29 6.98
C GLU A 9 35.86 -1.44 8.03
N ASP A 10 37.01 -0.79 7.83
CA ASP A 10 38.11 -0.82 8.80
C ASP A 10 37.73 -0.13 10.11
N ALA A 11 36.95 0.96 10.03
CA ALA A 11 36.39 1.62 11.21
C ALA A 11 35.45 0.71 12.01
N LYS A 12 34.63 -0.10 11.33
CA LYS A 12 33.74 -1.09 11.98
C LYS A 12 34.53 -2.24 12.59
N LYS A 13 35.57 -2.73 11.92
CA LYS A 13 36.44 -3.80 12.40
C LYS A 13 37.17 -3.37 13.68
N ARG A 14 37.75 -2.16 13.68
CA ARG A 14 38.39 -1.55 14.86
C ARG A 14 37.42 -1.35 16.02
N ARG A 15 36.17 -0.91 15.77
CA ARG A 15 35.14 -0.79 16.82
C ARG A 15 34.78 -2.13 17.44
N LYS A 16 34.61 -3.19 16.65
CA LYS A 16 34.33 -4.54 17.16
C LYS A 16 35.49 -5.08 18.01
N GLU A 17 36.72 -4.88 17.54
CA GLU A 17 37.90 -5.34 18.27
C GLU A 17 38.11 -4.55 19.57
N SER A 18 37.90 -3.24 19.54
CA SER A 18 37.91 -2.38 20.73
C SER A 18 36.86 -2.79 21.75
N PHE A 19 35.65 -3.13 21.31
CA PHE A 19 34.60 -3.64 22.20
C PHE A 19 34.94 -5.03 22.79
N ARG A 20 35.58 -5.91 22.01
CA ARG A 20 36.07 -7.21 22.51
C ARG A 20 37.13 -7.02 23.58
N LYS A 21 38.13 -6.16 23.32
CA LYS A 21 39.18 -5.81 24.29
C LYS A 21 38.60 -5.15 25.55
N TRP A 22 37.60 -4.29 25.42
CA TRP A 22 36.91 -3.68 26.56
C TRP A 22 36.20 -4.74 27.43
N ARG A 23 35.52 -5.72 26.83
CA ARG A 23 34.83 -6.80 27.54
C ARG A 23 35.79 -7.72 28.31
N GLU A 24 37.03 -7.84 27.86
CA GLU A 24 38.07 -8.64 28.52
C GLU A 24 38.72 -7.94 29.72
N ARG A 25 38.60 -6.60 29.83
CA ARG A 25 39.15 -5.84 30.95
C ARG A 25 38.56 -6.28 32.29
N PRO A 26 39.36 -6.29 33.38
CA PRO A 26 38.92 -6.69 34.71
C PRO A 26 37.68 -5.91 35.18
N GLU A 27 37.68 -4.59 34.96
CA GLU A 27 36.60 -3.67 35.32
C GLU A 27 35.26 -4.03 34.66
N ALA A 28 35.28 -4.41 33.37
CA ALA A 28 34.07 -4.80 32.64
C ALA A 28 33.51 -6.13 33.13
N LYS A 29 34.39 -7.09 33.49
CA LYS A 29 34.01 -8.36 34.10
C LYS A 29 33.43 -8.15 35.51
N GLN A 30 34.00 -7.24 36.30
CA GLN A 30 33.51 -6.89 37.63
C GLN A 30 32.13 -6.22 37.58
N LYS A 31 31.93 -5.26 36.67
CA LYS A 31 30.63 -4.60 36.45
C LYS A 31 29.53 -5.57 36.00
N LYS A 32 29.89 -6.60 35.21
CA LYS A 32 28.97 -7.68 34.82
C LYS A 32 28.61 -8.57 36.01
N ARG A 33 29.56 -8.93 36.87
CA ARG A 33 29.31 -9.69 38.11
C ARG A 33 28.40 -8.92 39.08
N GLU A 34 28.59 -7.61 39.22
CA GLU A 34 27.72 -6.77 40.05
C GLU A 34 26.29 -6.68 39.52
N THR A 35 26.09 -6.59 38.20
CA THR A 35 24.76 -6.59 37.60
C THR A 35 24.06 -7.94 37.74
N GLU A 36 24.80 -9.05 37.61
CA GLU A 36 24.31 -10.40 37.88
C GLU A 36 23.86 -10.55 39.35
N LYS A 37 24.68 -10.08 40.30
CA LYS A 37 24.35 -10.07 41.74
C LYS A 37 23.09 -9.25 42.05
N LYS A 38 22.96 -8.05 41.45
CA LYS A 38 21.74 -7.23 41.59
C LYS A 38 20.51 -7.95 41.05
N ARG A 39 20.64 -8.63 39.91
CA ARG A 39 19.55 -9.40 39.29
C ARG A 39 19.13 -10.61 40.13
N GLN A 40 20.10 -11.31 40.73
CA GLN A 40 19.83 -12.40 41.67
C GLN A 40 19.17 -11.91 42.97
N ALA A 41 19.62 -10.78 43.52
CA ALA A 41 19.00 -10.18 44.70
C ALA A 41 17.53 -9.77 44.46
N ILE A 42 17.24 -9.22 43.27
CA ILE A 42 15.86 -8.92 42.84
C ILE A 42 15.03 -10.20 42.76
N ASN A 43 15.53 -11.25 42.10
CA ASN A 43 14.79 -12.51 41.96
C ASN A 43 14.54 -13.19 43.33
N HIS A 44 15.49 -13.12 44.26
CA HIS A 44 15.32 -13.63 45.61
C HIS A 44 14.30 -12.80 46.42
N ALA A 45 14.25 -11.48 46.23
CA ALA A 45 13.23 -10.62 46.82
C ALA A 45 11.80 -10.97 46.31
N PHE A 46 11.67 -11.34 45.03
CA PHE A 46 10.40 -11.78 44.44
C PHE A 46 10.03 -13.24 44.81
N GLY A 47 11.01 -14.11 45.05
CA GLY A 47 10.80 -15.52 45.42
C GLY A 47 10.23 -15.75 46.83
N LYS A 48 10.33 -14.78 47.74
CA LYS A 48 9.74 -14.85 49.10
C LYS A 48 8.22 -14.66 49.14
N CYS A 49 7.55 -14.52 47.99
CA CYS A 49 6.10 -14.39 47.87
C CYS A 49 5.39 -15.69 47.44
N GLY A 50 5.94 -16.86 47.78
CA GLY A 50 5.26 -18.15 47.61
C GLY A 50 4.44 -18.54 48.84
N ASP A 51 5.04 -18.41 50.03
CA ASP A 51 4.43 -18.86 51.29
C ASP A 51 3.46 -17.82 51.91
N CYS A 52 3.66 -16.53 51.60
CA CYS A 52 2.73 -15.47 52.02
C CYS A 52 1.35 -15.57 51.35
N VAL A 53 1.29 -16.10 50.12
CA VAL A 53 0.05 -16.22 49.34
C VAL A 53 -0.88 -17.28 49.92
N LYS A 54 -0.33 -18.35 50.52
CA LYS A 54 -1.13 -19.40 51.18
C LYS A 54 -1.74 -18.91 52.50
N LYS A 55 -1.04 -18.04 53.25
CA LYS A 55 -1.53 -17.46 54.52
C LYS A 55 -2.53 -16.31 54.31
N TYR A 56 -2.53 -15.64 53.16
CA TYR A 56 -3.43 -14.51 52.86
C TYR A 56 -4.81 -14.94 52.34
N ARG A 57 -4.98 -16.21 51.94
CA ARG A 57 -6.26 -16.76 51.45
C ARG A 57 -7.27 -17.09 52.55
N SER A 58 -6.85 -17.13 53.82
CA SER A 58 -7.70 -17.51 54.97
C SER A 58 -8.41 -16.34 55.66
N ASP A 59 -8.11 -15.08 55.32
CA ASP A 59 -8.72 -13.90 55.96
C ASP A 59 -9.97 -13.43 55.18
N SER A 60 -11.04 -14.24 55.24
CA SER A 60 -12.32 -14.07 54.49
C SER A 60 -12.86 -12.63 54.55
N VAL A 61 -12.79 -12.00 55.73
CA VAL A 61 -13.32 -10.64 55.99
C VAL A 61 -12.58 -9.56 55.20
N LYS A 62 -11.26 -9.65 55.03
CA LYS A 62 -10.49 -8.67 54.23
C LYS A 62 -10.74 -8.83 52.73
N HIS A 63 -10.96 -10.07 52.27
CA HIS A 63 -11.31 -10.34 50.87
C HIS A 63 -12.70 -9.78 50.54
N GLU A 64 -13.70 -10.03 51.39
CA GLU A 64 -15.04 -9.47 51.22
C GLU A 64 -15.04 -7.94 51.26
N ARG A 65 -14.33 -7.30 52.21
CA ARG A 65 -14.21 -5.82 52.25
C ARG A 65 -13.61 -5.26 50.96
N LYS A 66 -12.61 -5.92 50.40
CA LYS A 66 -11.98 -5.51 49.13
C LYS A 66 -12.94 -5.70 47.96
N MET A 67 -13.68 -6.80 47.90
CA MET A 67 -14.69 -7.06 46.87
C MET A 67 -15.87 -6.09 46.95
N ALA A 68 -16.32 -5.74 48.17
CA ALA A 68 -17.35 -4.72 48.41
C ALA A 68 -16.89 -3.33 47.93
N LEU A 69 -15.68 -2.89 48.30
CA LEU A 69 -15.08 -1.64 47.78
C LEU A 69 -14.97 -1.63 46.26
N GLN A 70 -14.68 -2.79 45.64
CA GLN A 70 -14.61 -2.91 44.19
C GLN A 70 -15.99 -2.82 43.53
N ARG A 71 -17.02 -3.41 44.14
CA ARG A 71 -18.42 -3.28 43.71
C ARG A 71 -18.90 -1.84 43.82
N GLU A 72 -18.60 -1.15 44.92
CA GLU A 72 -18.96 0.24 45.14
C GLU A 72 -18.25 1.18 44.15
N ARG A 73 -16.95 0.98 43.88
CA ARG A 73 -16.22 1.70 42.82
C ARG A 73 -16.84 1.47 41.44
N ARG A 74 -17.25 0.25 41.12
CA ARG A 74 -17.91 -0.07 39.83
C ARG A 74 -19.30 0.59 39.75
N ALA A 75 -20.06 0.63 40.85
CA ALA A 75 -21.35 1.31 40.91
C ALA A 75 -21.22 2.82 40.73
N ARG A 76 -20.28 3.47 41.44
CA ARG A 76 -19.96 4.90 41.24
C ARG A 76 -19.52 5.21 39.82
N LYS A 77 -18.72 4.34 39.20
CA LYS A 77 -18.30 4.51 37.81
C LYS A 77 -19.48 4.41 36.83
N ARG A 78 -20.44 3.51 37.09
CA ARG A 78 -21.69 3.41 36.30
C ARG A 78 -22.58 4.65 36.47
N GLN A 79 -22.77 5.14 37.69
CA GLN A 79 -23.52 6.38 37.95
C GLN A 79 -22.87 7.59 37.26
N ASN A 80 -21.54 7.76 37.32
CA ASN A 80 -20.86 8.84 36.61
C ASN A 80 -20.98 8.75 35.09
N ILE A 81 -20.97 7.54 34.52
CA ILE A 81 -21.20 7.33 33.08
C ILE A 81 -22.64 7.70 32.71
N GLN A 82 -23.61 7.33 33.54
CA GLN A 82 -25.03 7.59 33.30
C GLN A 82 -25.34 9.09 33.39
N VAL A 83 -24.86 9.77 34.44
CA VAL A 83 -24.96 11.24 34.60
C VAL A 83 -24.24 11.98 33.47
N GLY A 84 -23.08 11.48 33.03
CA GLY A 84 -22.36 12.02 31.87
C GLY A 84 -23.12 11.85 30.55
N SER A 85 -23.80 10.71 30.37
CA SER A 85 -24.62 10.44 29.18
C SER A 85 -25.88 11.31 29.12
N GLU A 86 -26.54 11.53 30.25
CA GLU A 86 -27.72 12.39 30.35
C GLU A 86 -27.38 13.87 30.13
N SER A 87 -26.27 14.35 30.70
CA SER A 87 -25.77 15.71 30.44
C SER A 87 -25.37 15.91 28.97
N ASN A 88 -24.73 14.92 28.35
CA ASN A 88 -24.40 14.98 26.92
C ASN A 88 -25.64 14.94 26.03
N GLN A 89 -26.67 14.16 26.39
CA GLN A 89 -27.92 14.08 25.64
C GLN A 89 -28.74 15.38 25.77
N LYS A 90 -28.76 15.99 26.97
CA LYS A 90 -29.36 17.32 27.19
C LYS A 90 -28.62 18.40 26.41
N ASN A 91 -27.28 18.38 26.39
CA ASN A 91 -26.48 19.29 25.58
C ASN A 91 -26.73 19.11 24.08
N LEU A 92 -26.79 17.88 23.57
CA LEU A 92 -27.12 17.62 22.17
C LEU A 92 -28.51 18.12 21.80
N GLN A 93 -29.51 17.92 22.67
CA GLN A 93 -30.86 18.43 22.44
C GLN A 93 -30.92 19.96 22.49
N ALA A 94 -30.18 20.60 23.41
CA ALA A 94 -30.08 22.07 23.47
C ALA A 94 -29.40 22.63 22.22
N ILE A 95 -28.30 22.01 21.76
CA ILE A 95 -27.61 22.35 20.50
C ILE A 95 -28.57 22.19 19.32
N ASN A 96 -29.25 21.05 19.19
CA ASN A 96 -30.21 20.82 18.09
C ASN A 96 -31.40 21.79 18.10
N ARG A 97 -31.91 22.19 19.28
CA ARG A 97 -32.95 23.22 19.40
C ARG A 97 -32.43 24.62 19.03
N ALA A 98 -31.20 24.96 19.40
CA ALA A 98 -30.55 26.21 18.99
C ALA A 98 -30.29 26.25 17.47
N PHE A 99 -29.83 25.14 16.89
CA PHE A 99 -29.66 24.99 15.43
C PHE A 99 -31.01 24.99 14.68
N GLY A 100 -32.08 24.40 15.24
CA GLY A 100 -33.43 24.45 14.67
C GLY A 100 -34.02 25.86 14.63
N LYS A 101 -33.90 26.62 15.73
CA LYS A 101 -34.28 28.05 15.78
C LYS A 101 -33.45 28.91 14.81
N SER A 102 -32.16 28.58 14.64
CA SER A 102 -31.27 29.21 13.67
C SER A 102 -31.69 28.90 12.23
N LEU A 103 -32.13 27.68 11.90
CA LEU A 103 -32.59 27.30 10.57
C LEU A 103 -33.90 28.00 10.17
N ASP A 104 -34.86 28.15 11.08
CA ASP A 104 -36.11 28.86 10.80
C ASP A 104 -35.91 30.38 10.67
N TYR A 105 -35.02 30.96 11.48
CA TYR A 105 -34.55 32.33 11.29
C TYR A 105 -33.87 32.52 9.93
N VAL A 106 -32.95 31.62 9.55
CA VAL A 106 -32.25 31.64 8.25
C VAL A 106 -33.22 31.42 7.08
N LYS A 107 -34.26 30.58 7.22
CA LYS A 107 -35.32 30.43 6.21
C LYS A 107 -36.11 31.73 6.03
N LYS A 108 -36.54 32.39 7.11
CA LYS A 108 -37.18 33.73 7.04
C LYS A 108 -36.26 34.79 6.46
N TYR A 109 -34.97 34.77 6.79
CA TYR A 109 -33.98 35.73 6.32
C TYR A 109 -33.67 35.60 4.82
N ARG A 110 -33.73 34.37 4.26
CA ARG A 110 -33.57 34.11 2.81
C ARG A 110 -34.80 34.48 1.96
N LEU A 111 -35.96 34.70 2.57
CA LEU A 111 -37.16 35.16 1.86
C LEU A 111 -37.15 36.68 1.59
N ASP A 112 -36.30 37.44 2.28
CA ASP A 112 -36.07 38.87 2.05
C ASP A 112 -35.06 39.05 0.88
N PRO A 113 -35.50 39.51 -0.31
CA PRO A 113 -34.66 39.52 -1.52
C PRO A 113 -33.41 40.39 -1.38
N VAL A 114 -33.53 41.55 -0.71
CA VAL A 114 -32.45 42.53 -0.59
C VAL A 114 -31.33 42.01 0.31
N LYS A 115 -31.70 41.34 1.41
CA LYS A 115 -30.72 40.76 2.34
C LYS A 115 -30.03 39.53 1.75
N TYR A 116 -30.79 38.70 1.02
CA TYR A 116 -30.24 37.52 0.34
C TYR A 116 -29.23 37.90 -0.75
N GLU A 117 -29.53 38.91 -1.57
CA GLU A 117 -28.61 39.40 -2.60
C GLU A 117 -27.31 39.95 -2.01
N ARG A 118 -27.40 40.74 -0.92
CA ARG A 118 -26.24 41.26 -0.20
C ARG A 118 -25.35 40.14 0.35
N GLU A 119 -25.94 39.07 0.89
CA GLU A 119 -25.18 37.90 1.37
C GLU A 119 -24.49 37.16 0.21
N MET A 120 -25.19 36.94 -0.90
CA MET A 120 -24.64 36.31 -2.09
C MET A 120 -23.49 37.13 -2.70
N ALA A 121 -23.59 38.45 -2.70
CA ALA A 121 -22.51 39.35 -3.11
C ALA A 121 -21.27 39.21 -2.22
N LEU A 122 -21.44 39.23 -0.88
CA LEU A 122 -20.36 39.01 0.08
C LEU A 122 -19.72 37.62 -0.07
N GLN A 123 -20.52 36.58 -0.34
CA GLN A 123 -19.98 35.24 -0.60
C GLN A 123 -19.19 35.18 -1.91
N ARG A 124 -19.64 35.85 -2.98
CA ARG A 124 -18.89 35.97 -4.24
C ARG A 124 -17.56 36.68 -4.00
N GLU A 125 -17.55 37.77 -3.25
CA GLU A 125 -16.35 38.51 -2.91
C GLU A 125 -15.37 37.67 -2.06
N ARG A 126 -15.86 36.96 -1.03
CA ARG A 126 -15.03 36.02 -0.24
C ARG A 126 -14.42 34.91 -1.11
N ARG A 127 -15.20 34.34 -2.04
CA ARG A 127 -14.72 33.33 -2.99
C ARG A 127 -13.68 33.91 -3.94
N ALA A 128 -13.87 35.14 -4.42
CA ALA A 128 -12.91 35.85 -5.26
C ALA A 128 -11.60 36.14 -4.51
N ARG A 129 -11.66 36.66 -3.28
CA ARG A 129 -10.48 36.86 -2.42
C ARG A 129 -9.75 35.56 -2.12
N LYS A 130 -10.49 34.47 -1.85
CA LYS A 130 -9.89 33.14 -1.64
C LYS A 130 -9.18 32.64 -2.91
N ARG A 131 -9.76 32.85 -4.09
CA ARG A 131 -9.11 32.54 -5.38
C ARG A 131 -7.85 33.38 -5.59
N GLN A 132 -7.89 34.68 -5.31
CA GLN A 132 -6.72 35.57 -5.40
C GLN A 132 -5.61 35.14 -4.41
N ASN A 133 -5.93 34.83 -3.15
CA ASN A 133 -4.92 34.36 -2.19
C ASN A 133 -4.32 33.00 -2.58
N ILE A 134 -5.10 32.09 -3.16
CA ILE A 134 -4.58 30.83 -3.70
C ILE A 134 -3.65 31.10 -4.89
N GLN A 135 -4.02 32.03 -5.77
CA GLN A 135 -3.21 32.45 -6.92
C GLN A 135 -1.87 33.03 -6.44
N ILE A 136 -1.90 34.02 -5.53
CA ILE A 136 -0.72 34.66 -4.94
C ILE A 136 0.17 33.63 -4.21
N GLY A 137 -0.43 32.71 -3.44
CA GLY A 137 0.31 31.64 -2.79
C GLY A 137 0.93 30.62 -3.77
N SER A 138 0.30 30.41 -4.93
CA SER A 138 0.84 29.56 -6.00
C SER A 138 1.96 30.25 -6.79
N ASP A 139 1.85 31.56 -7.01
CA ASP A 139 2.84 32.38 -7.71
C ASP A 139 4.09 32.57 -6.85
N ASN A 140 3.94 32.81 -5.54
CA ASN A 140 5.08 32.83 -4.60
C ASN A 140 5.76 31.46 -4.45
N LYS A 141 5.02 30.35 -4.57
CA LYS A 141 5.62 28.99 -4.63
C LYS A 141 6.37 28.72 -5.94
N ARG A 142 5.96 29.35 -7.05
CA ARG A 142 6.67 29.28 -8.34
C ARG A 142 7.90 30.18 -8.37
N LEU A 143 7.85 31.33 -7.70
CA LEU A 143 8.97 32.28 -7.58
C LEU A 143 10.05 31.80 -6.60
N CYS A 144 9.73 30.91 -5.65
CA CYS A 144 10.69 30.26 -4.74
C CYS A 144 11.36 29.00 -5.35
N PHE A 145 11.23 28.77 -6.66
CA PHE A 145 11.98 27.70 -7.32
C PHE A 145 13.37 28.22 -7.69
N ASP A 146 14.26 28.24 -6.71
CA ASP A 146 15.64 28.69 -6.91
C ASP A 146 16.29 27.93 -8.08
N ALA A 147 17.14 28.59 -8.87
CA ALA A 147 17.82 27.97 -10.02
C ALA A 147 18.55 26.68 -9.62
N GLU A 148 19.09 26.62 -8.40
CA GLU A 148 19.73 25.43 -7.81
C GLU A 148 18.76 24.26 -7.62
N SER A 149 17.52 24.54 -7.18
CA SER A 149 16.44 23.55 -7.06
C SER A 149 16.06 22.97 -8.42
N GLN A 150 16.08 23.79 -9.48
CA GLN A 150 15.77 23.36 -10.84
C GLN A 150 16.89 22.50 -11.45
N VAL A 151 18.16 22.83 -11.18
CA VAL A 151 19.31 22.00 -11.55
C VAL A 151 19.25 20.65 -10.85
N LEU A 152 18.95 20.61 -9.55
CA LEU A 152 18.81 19.36 -8.79
C LEU A 152 17.65 18.50 -9.34
N LEU A 153 16.53 19.12 -9.69
CA LEU A 153 15.39 18.42 -10.30
C LEU A 153 15.71 17.84 -11.67
N ASN A 154 16.36 18.61 -12.54
CA ASN A 154 16.79 18.11 -13.85
C ASN A 154 17.77 16.96 -13.70
N LYS A 155 18.72 17.06 -12.78
CA LYS A 155 19.66 15.97 -12.46
C LYS A 155 18.94 14.73 -11.94
N THR A 156 17.95 14.90 -11.07
CA THR A 156 17.15 13.80 -10.51
C THR A 156 16.28 13.16 -11.58
N ARG A 157 15.66 13.97 -12.45
CA ARG A 157 14.88 13.52 -13.60
C ARG A 157 15.72 12.72 -14.57
N SER A 158 16.90 13.19 -14.96
CA SER A 158 17.79 12.45 -15.87
C SER A 158 18.22 11.12 -15.27
N LYS A 159 18.57 11.08 -13.97
CA LYS A 159 18.88 9.83 -13.28
C LYS A 159 17.71 8.86 -13.26
N TYR A 160 16.50 9.36 -13.03
CA TYR A 160 15.29 8.55 -13.04
C TYR A 160 15.02 7.97 -14.43
N LEU A 161 15.01 8.81 -15.47
CA LEU A 161 14.80 8.39 -16.86
C LEU A 161 15.83 7.36 -17.31
N GLN A 162 17.10 7.54 -16.93
CA GLN A 162 18.15 6.55 -17.19
C GLN A 162 17.94 5.25 -16.41
N ALA A 163 17.40 5.31 -15.18
CA ALA A 163 17.11 4.12 -14.39
C ALA A 163 15.93 3.29 -14.92
N ILE A 164 15.02 3.91 -15.68
CA ILE A 164 13.83 3.28 -16.28
C ILE A 164 13.94 3.05 -17.79
N SER A 165 15.04 3.43 -18.43
CA SER A 165 15.19 3.43 -19.91
C SER A 165 14.86 2.09 -20.55
N ASP A 166 15.32 1.01 -19.92
CA ASP A 166 15.21 -0.35 -20.45
C ASP A 166 13.91 -1.04 -20.01
N GLY A 167 13.11 -0.38 -19.16
CA GLY A 167 11.96 -0.98 -18.49
C GLY A 167 12.33 -2.12 -17.52
N PRO A 168 11.34 -2.76 -16.90
CA PRO A 168 11.57 -3.96 -16.11
C PRO A 168 11.65 -5.17 -17.05
N ILE A 169 12.83 -5.41 -17.64
CA ILE A 169 13.07 -6.54 -18.56
C ILE A 169 13.93 -7.63 -17.93
N HIS A 170 14.57 -7.37 -16.80
CA HIS A 170 15.51 -8.32 -16.22
C HIS A 170 14.81 -9.32 -15.31
N ARG A 171 14.88 -10.60 -15.69
CA ARG A 171 14.28 -11.71 -14.94
C ARG A 171 15.08 -12.07 -13.69
N CYS A 172 14.41 -12.17 -12.54
CA CYS A 172 14.98 -12.74 -11.32
C CYS A 172 14.79 -14.26 -11.31
N ILE A 173 15.86 -15.03 -11.09
CA ILE A 173 15.79 -16.51 -11.08
C ILE A 173 14.91 -17.04 -9.94
N CYS A 174 14.95 -16.41 -8.77
CA CYS A 174 14.21 -16.92 -7.62
C CYS A 174 12.71 -16.69 -7.70
N CYS A 175 12.25 -15.54 -8.20
CA CYS A 175 10.83 -15.17 -8.18
C CYS A 175 10.17 -15.13 -9.56
N ASP A 176 10.94 -15.35 -10.64
CA ASP A 176 10.47 -15.33 -12.02
C ASP A 176 9.73 -14.04 -12.44
N ARG A 177 10.07 -12.92 -11.79
CA ARG A 177 9.50 -11.60 -12.09
C ARG A 177 10.53 -10.76 -12.82
N LEU A 178 10.02 -9.79 -13.56
CA LEU A 178 10.84 -8.81 -14.26
C LEU A 178 11.12 -7.60 -13.37
N TRP A 179 12.33 -7.09 -13.44
CA TRP A 179 12.86 -6.00 -12.63
C TRP A 179 13.69 -5.05 -13.47
N PHE A 180 13.83 -3.82 -12.99
CA PHE A 180 14.78 -2.87 -13.56
C PHE A 180 16.22 -3.27 -13.26
N LYS A 181 17.14 -2.85 -14.13
CA LYS A 181 18.58 -3.13 -14.00
C LYS A 181 19.18 -2.75 -12.65
N HIS A 182 18.74 -1.63 -12.09
CA HIS A 182 19.22 -1.15 -10.79
C HIS A 182 18.63 -1.92 -9.59
N SER A 183 17.57 -2.72 -9.82
CA SER A 183 16.87 -3.49 -8.79
C SER A 183 17.32 -4.96 -8.71
N ILE A 184 18.27 -5.35 -9.56
CA ILE A 184 18.83 -6.70 -9.61
C ILE A 184 20.33 -6.70 -9.28
N CYS A 185 20.83 -7.85 -8.85
CA CYS A 185 22.25 -8.10 -8.74
C CYS A 185 22.59 -9.49 -9.26
N HIS A 186 23.76 -9.63 -9.87
CA HIS A 186 24.32 -10.93 -10.22
C HIS A 186 24.94 -11.58 -9.00
N GLN A 187 24.70 -12.88 -8.83
CA GLN A 187 25.34 -13.71 -7.82
C GLN A 187 25.66 -15.09 -8.41
N SER A 188 26.83 -15.61 -8.07
CA SER A 188 27.15 -17.02 -8.28
C SER A 188 26.68 -17.87 -7.11
N LYS A 189 26.44 -19.15 -7.37
CA LYS A 189 26.08 -20.17 -6.38
C LYS A 189 27.12 -20.23 -5.27
N LEU A 190 28.40 -20.31 -5.65
CA LEU A 190 29.56 -20.26 -4.75
C LEU A 190 29.60 -18.95 -3.95
N GLY A 191 29.35 -17.81 -4.60
CA GLY A 191 29.33 -16.50 -3.95
C GLY A 191 28.23 -16.34 -2.90
N LEU A 192 27.11 -17.06 -3.04
CA LEU A 192 26.05 -17.13 -2.04
C LEU A 192 26.37 -18.12 -0.92
N GLN A 193 26.90 -19.30 -1.24
CA GLN A 193 27.30 -20.30 -0.24
C GLN A 193 28.37 -19.75 0.72
N ASN A 194 29.27 -18.89 0.24
CA ASN A 194 30.31 -18.28 1.06
C ASN A 194 29.81 -17.20 2.04
N LYS A 195 28.55 -16.77 1.95
CA LYS A 195 28.00 -15.74 2.84
C LYS A 195 27.45 -16.35 4.13
N LYS A 196 27.67 -15.64 5.24
CA LYS A 196 27.15 -16.02 6.55
C LYS A 196 25.63 -16.10 6.54
N ASN A 197 25.07 -17.10 7.21
CA ASN A 197 23.64 -17.38 7.37
C ASN A 197 22.92 -17.91 6.11
N ILE A 198 23.65 -18.37 5.09
CA ILE A 198 23.08 -19.05 3.93
C ILE A 198 23.48 -20.53 4.00
N THR A 199 22.51 -21.43 4.09
CA THR A 199 22.75 -22.87 4.05
C THR A 199 22.89 -23.35 2.61
N SER A 200 23.64 -24.44 2.39
CA SER A 200 23.80 -25.02 1.04
C SER A 200 22.45 -25.44 0.45
N ASP A 201 21.57 -26.01 1.28
CA ASP A 201 20.22 -26.44 0.88
C ASP A 201 19.37 -25.28 0.39
N LEU A 202 19.48 -24.11 1.05
CA LEU A 202 18.77 -22.90 0.64
C LEU A 202 19.22 -22.47 -0.76
N VAL A 203 20.53 -22.46 -1.03
CA VAL A 203 21.05 -22.10 -2.35
C VAL A 203 20.57 -23.08 -3.42
N GLN A 204 20.57 -24.37 -3.11
CA GLN A 204 20.15 -25.41 -4.05
C GLN A 204 18.65 -25.39 -4.34
N SER A 205 17.82 -24.95 -3.38
CA SER A 205 16.37 -24.75 -3.61
C SER A 205 16.05 -23.59 -4.56
N ILE A 206 16.99 -22.67 -4.75
CA ILE A 206 16.77 -21.41 -5.46
C ILE A 206 17.35 -21.44 -6.87
N PHE A 207 18.53 -22.05 -7.04
CA PHE A 207 19.15 -22.22 -8.34
C PHE A 207 18.56 -23.44 -9.06
N PRO A 208 18.22 -23.33 -10.36
CA PRO A 208 17.98 -24.50 -11.19
C PRO A 208 19.20 -25.44 -11.19
N LEU A 209 18.97 -26.75 -11.37
CA LEU A 209 19.98 -27.81 -11.23
C LEU A 209 21.29 -27.59 -12.02
N HIS A 210 21.23 -26.87 -13.15
CA HIS A 210 22.38 -26.67 -14.06
C HIS A 210 22.77 -25.19 -14.24
N VAL A 211 22.41 -24.34 -13.27
CA VAL A 211 22.70 -22.91 -13.34
C VAL A 211 23.54 -22.51 -12.12
N ASP A 212 24.77 -22.04 -12.37
CA ASP A 212 25.70 -21.63 -11.32
C ASP A 212 25.80 -20.12 -11.11
N GLU A 213 25.24 -19.33 -12.04
CA GLU A 213 25.17 -17.88 -11.94
C GLU A 213 23.77 -17.38 -12.24
N GLY A 214 23.36 -16.34 -11.53
CA GLY A 214 21.98 -15.88 -11.58
C GLY A 214 21.80 -14.42 -11.26
N THR A 215 20.73 -13.88 -11.83
CA THR A 215 20.25 -12.54 -11.55
C THR A 215 19.17 -12.60 -10.47
N PHE A 216 19.34 -11.79 -9.43
CA PHE A 216 18.47 -11.80 -8.26
C PHE A 216 17.98 -10.40 -7.91
N CYS A 217 16.69 -10.27 -7.58
CA CYS A 217 16.13 -8.98 -7.16
C CYS A 217 16.61 -8.57 -5.76
N SER A 218 16.53 -7.27 -5.47
CA SER A 218 16.86 -6.72 -4.15
C SER A 218 16.06 -7.35 -3.01
N THR A 219 14.76 -7.64 -3.24
CA THR A 219 13.88 -8.33 -2.28
C THR A 219 14.40 -9.73 -1.96
N PHE A 220 14.85 -10.47 -2.97
CA PHE A 220 15.46 -11.78 -2.77
C PHE A 220 16.71 -11.67 -1.91
N MET A 221 17.62 -10.77 -2.28
CA MET A 221 18.88 -10.59 -1.58
C MET A 221 18.70 -10.19 -0.13
N HIS A 222 17.63 -9.47 0.19
CA HIS A 222 17.28 -9.13 1.55
C HIS A 222 16.85 -10.37 2.36
N ASN A 223 15.93 -11.18 1.84
CA ASN A 223 15.43 -12.38 2.52
C ASN A 223 16.52 -13.43 2.72
N ILE A 224 17.35 -13.65 1.68
CA ILE A 224 18.49 -14.57 1.74
C ILE A 224 19.49 -14.19 2.84
N LYS A 225 19.78 -12.90 3.02
CA LYS A 225 20.70 -12.44 4.08
C LYS A 225 20.17 -12.76 5.49
N LEU A 226 18.86 -12.92 5.63
CA LEU A 226 18.19 -13.34 6.85
C LEU A 226 18.10 -14.87 6.99
N GLY A 227 18.58 -15.63 6.00
CA GLY A 227 18.51 -17.09 5.97
C GLY A 227 17.15 -17.65 5.53
N ASN A 228 16.27 -16.82 4.95
CA ASN A 228 14.91 -17.20 4.58
C ASN A 228 14.74 -17.31 3.05
N VAL A 229 13.93 -18.27 2.60
CA VAL A 229 13.39 -18.30 1.24
C VAL A 229 12.39 -17.15 1.09
N PRO A 230 12.48 -16.30 0.06
CA PRO A 230 11.49 -15.23 -0.14
C PRO A 230 10.08 -15.81 -0.33
N PRO A 231 9.03 -15.15 0.21
CA PRO A 231 7.66 -15.66 0.11
C PRO A 231 7.20 -15.91 -1.32
N LEU A 232 7.56 -15.01 -2.25
CA LEU A 232 7.19 -15.06 -3.67
C LEU A 232 8.18 -15.85 -4.54
N ALA A 233 8.95 -16.76 -3.94
CA ALA A 233 9.86 -17.63 -4.67
C ALA A 233 9.09 -18.65 -5.52
N VAL A 234 9.62 -18.97 -6.69
CA VAL A 234 9.15 -20.06 -7.56
C VAL A 234 9.06 -21.39 -6.80
N TRP A 235 10.03 -21.63 -5.90
CA TRP A 235 10.07 -22.77 -5.00
C TRP A 235 8.81 -22.90 -4.12
N ASN A 236 8.21 -21.78 -3.72
CA ASN A 236 6.99 -21.75 -2.91
C ASN A 236 5.70 -21.92 -3.74
N GLY A 237 5.78 -22.47 -4.95
CA GLY A 237 4.62 -22.69 -5.81
C GLY A 237 4.20 -21.48 -6.65
N PHE A 238 4.97 -20.38 -6.64
CA PHE A 238 4.74 -19.23 -7.52
C PHE A 238 5.31 -19.42 -8.94
N LYS A 239 5.60 -20.67 -9.34
CA LYS A 239 6.01 -21.00 -10.69
C LYS A 239 4.81 -20.85 -11.63
N TYR A 240 4.98 -20.13 -12.74
CA TYR A 240 3.99 -20.14 -13.80
C TYR A 240 3.82 -21.55 -14.37
N THR A 241 2.58 -22.00 -14.49
CA THR A 241 2.28 -23.25 -15.21
C THR A 241 2.67 -23.09 -16.67
N LYS A 242 3.16 -24.17 -17.29
CA LYS A 242 3.40 -24.16 -18.74
C LYS A 242 2.08 -23.83 -19.44
N GLN A 243 2.12 -22.87 -20.37
CA GLN A 243 0.96 -22.54 -21.18
C GLN A 243 0.51 -23.80 -21.95
N PRO A 244 -0.75 -24.22 -21.85
CA PRO A 244 -1.30 -25.31 -22.64
C PRO A 244 -1.16 -25.02 -24.14
N ALA A 245 -0.81 -26.04 -24.93
CA ALA A 245 -0.63 -25.88 -26.38
C ALA A 245 -1.88 -25.33 -27.09
N CYS A 246 -3.08 -25.73 -26.62
CA CYS A 246 -4.34 -25.23 -27.14
C CYS A 246 -4.54 -23.71 -26.95
N LEU A 247 -3.95 -23.11 -25.90
CA LEU A 247 -3.98 -21.66 -25.68
C LEU A 247 -2.87 -20.94 -26.44
N ALA A 248 -1.76 -21.61 -26.73
CA ALA A 248 -0.65 -21.03 -27.50
C ALA A 248 -0.96 -20.87 -28.99
N ALA A 249 -1.94 -21.63 -29.50
CA ALA A 249 -2.39 -21.56 -30.89
C ALA A 249 -3.45 -20.49 -31.17
N LEU A 250 -4.06 -19.90 -30.13
CA LEU A 250 -5.12 -18.91 -30.29
C LEU A 250 -4.55 -17.56 -30.72
N ASN A 251 -5.29 -16.85 -31.59
CA ASN A 251 -5.02 -15.45 -31.85
C ASN A 251 -5.61 -14.53 -30.73
N ASP A 252 -5.22 -13.26 -30.72
CA ASP A 252 -5.68 -12.28 -29.71
C ASP A 252 -7.21 -12.17 -29.58
N LEU A 253 -7.93 -12.40 -30.69
CA LEU A 253 -9.39 -12.35 -30.71
C LEU A 253 -9.99 -13.61 -30.08
N GLU A 254 -9.51 -14.78 -30.49
CA GLU A 254 -9.90 -16.08 -29.97
C GLU A 254 -9.60 -16.21 -28.47
N GLU A 255 -8.45 -15.71 -28.02
CA GLU A 255 -8.11 -15.65 -26.59
C GLU A 255 -9.18 -14.86 -25.81
N ARG A 256 -9.60 -13.70 -26.35
CA ARG A 256 -10.67 -12.89 -25.74
C ARG A 256 -12.03 -13.57 -25.77
N LEU A 257 -12.33 -14.35 -26.79
CA LEU A 257 -13.60 -15.09 -26.93
C LEU A 257 -13.69 -16.28 -25.98
N VAL A 258 -12.58 -16.98 -25.74
CA VAL A 258 -12.49 -18.11 -24.82
C VAL A 258 -12.26 -17.65 -23.36
N SER A 259 -11.95 -16.37 -23.15
CA SER A 259 -11.86 -15.82 -21.80
C SER A 259 -13.22 -15.85 -21.10
N LEU A 260 -13.26 -16.47 -19.92
CA LEU A 260 -14.43 -16.48 -19.04
C LEU A 260 -14.87 -15.09 -18.59
N ARG A 261 -13.99 -14.09 -18.74
CA ARG A 261 -14.15 -12.74 -18.19
C ARG A 261 -13.50 -11.72 -19.10
N ILE A 262 -14.30 -10.76 -19.59
CA ILE A 262 -13.77 -9.62 -20.34
C ILE A 262 -13.65 -8.41 -19.42
N LEU A 263 -12.44 -7.85 -19.38
CA LEU A 263 -12.12 -6.67 -18.60
C LEU A 263 -12.35 -5.41 -19.44
N PHE A 264 -13.25 -4.55 -18.98
CA PHE A 264 -13.39 -3.19 -19.48
C PHE A 264 -12.67 -2.25 -18.53
N MET A 265 -11.56 -1.68 -19.02
CA MET A 265 -10.76 -0.70 -18.28
C MET A 265 -10.31 0.42 -19.21
N GLN A 266 -10.26 1.63 -18.68
CA GLN A 266 -9.72 2.78 -19.39
C GLN A 266 -8.26 2.98 -19.00
N ILE A 267 -7.36 2.74 -19.95
CA ILE A 267 -5.94 3.04 -19.78
C ILE A 267 -5.69 4.47 -20.29
N LYS A 268 -5.07 5.32 -19.47
CA LYS A 268 -4.76 6.71 -19.79
C LYS A 268 -3.35 7.05 -19.33
N GLU A 269 -2.70 7.97 -20.03
CA GLU A 269 -1.46 8.55 -19.57
C GLU A 269 -1.67 9.28 -18.25
N CYS A 270 -0.89 8.92 -17.25
CA CYS A 270 -0.77 9.65 -16.00
C CYS A 270 -0.08 10.98 -16.27
N SER A 271 -0.58 12.05 -15.65
CA SER A 271 -0.34 13.45 -16.00
C SER A 271 1.12 13.88 -16.16
N TYR A 272 2.07 13.18 -15.54
CA TYR A 272 3.45 13.67 -15.39
C TYR A 272 4.54 12.76 -15.99
N ASP A 273 4.29 11.46 -16.18
CA ASP A 273 5.38 10.49 -16.42
C ASP A 273 5.20 9.60 -17.66
N ARG A 274 4.24 9.89 -18.55
CA ARG A 274 3.86 9.00 -19.68
C ARG A 274 3.54 7.55 -19.27
N GLN A 275 3.50 7.26 -17.97
CA GLN A 275 3.08 5.99 -17.42
C GLN A 275 1.59 5.81 -17.73
N LEU A 276 1.24 4.64 -18.23
CA LEU A 276 -0.14 4.28 -18.45
C LEU A 276 -0.76 3.85 -17.12
N GLY A 277 -1.77 4.58 -16.68
CA GLY A 277 -2.57 4.27 -15.49
C GLY A 277 -3.98 3.85 -15.86
N ILE A 278 -4.61 3.09 -14.97
CA ILE A 278 -6.03 2.75 -15.08
C ILE A 278 -6.86 3.90 -14.51
N LYS A 279 -7.75 4.48 -15.31
CA LYS A 279 -8.69 5.52 -14.88
C LYS A 279 -10.06 4.91 -14.57
N GLY A 280 -10.53 5.15 -13.36
CA GLY A 280 -11.86 4.71 -12.91
C GLY A 280 -11.91 3.24 -12.53
N THR A 281 -13.12 2.70 -12.48
CA THR A 281 -13.36 1.32 -12.05
C THR A 281 -13.10 0.33 -13.19
N ILE A 282 -12.49 -0.81 -12.86
CA ILE A 282 -12.36 -1.95 -13.77
C ILE A 282 -13.67 -2.75 -13.72
N VAL A 283 -14.36 -2.85 -14.85
CA VAL A 283 -15.60 -3.64 -14.95
C VAL A 283 -15.26 -5.01 -15.51
N ASN A 284 -15.53 -6.05 -14.74
CA ASN A 284 -15.28 -7.43 -15.12
C ASN A 284 -16.59 -8.10 -15.51
N VAL A 285 -16.78 -8.36 -16.80
CA VAL A 285 -18.01 -8.95 -17.34
C VAL A 285 -17.81 -10.45 -17.51
N PRO A 286 -18.55 -11.30 -16.78
CA PRO A 286 -18.49 -12.75 -16.96
C PRO A 286 -19.12 -13.16 -18.29
N ILE A 287 -18.54 -14.18 -18.92
CA ILE A 287 -18.99 -14.75 -20.18
C ILE A 287 -19.28 -16.24 -19.98
N THR A 288 -20.41 -16.68 -20.52
CA THR A 288 -20.79 -18.09 -20.58
C THR A 288 -20.26 -18.68 -21.88
N LEU A 289 -19.16 -19.46 -21.82
CA LEU A 289 -18.51 -20.02 -23.02
C LEU A 289 -19.46 -20.81 -23.92
N ASN A 290 -20.35 -21.61 -23.33
CA ASN A 290 -21.30 -22.42 -24.09
C ASN A 290 -22.19 -21.54 -24.97
N GLN A 291 -22.63 -20.39 -24.47
CA GLN A 291 -23.42 -19.44 -25.25
C GLN A 291 -22.58 -18.74 -26.31
N THR A 292 -21.34 -18.34 -25.99
CA THR A 292 -20.47 -17.62 -26.93
C THR A 292 -20.03 -18.49 -28.10
N VAL A 293 -19.65 -19.75 -27.83
CA VAL A 293 -19.27 -20.72 -28.87
C VAL A 293 -20.48 -21.15 -29.69
N SER A 294 -21.65 -21.34 -29.06
CA SER A 294 -22.87 -21.71 -29.79
C SER A 294 -23.46 -20.56 -30.61
N THR A 295 -23.14 -19.30 -30.29
CA THR A 295 -23.68 -18.11 -30.98
C THR A 295 -22.74 -17.54 -32.03
N LEU A 296 -21.53 -18.08 -32.22
CA LEU A 296 -20.61 -17.66 -33.28
C LEU A 296 -20.52 -18.78 -34.33
N PRO A 297 -20.80 -18.55 -35.63
CA PRO A 297 -21.19 -17.31 -36.29
C PRO A 297 -22.68 -17.00 -36.11
N LYS A 298 -23.01 -15.76 -35.74
CA LYS A 298 -24.42 -15.32 -35.69
C LYS A 298 -24.98 -15.28 -37.10
N ASN A 299 -26.12 -15.91 -37.33
CA ASN A 299 -26.92 -15.61 -38.52
C ASN A 299 -27.36 -14.15 -38.45
N ILE A 300 -27.44 -13.46 -39.59
CA ILE A 300 -27.88 -12.05 -39.66
C ILE A 300 -29.24 -11.85 -38.98
N ASN A 301 -30.08 -12.88 -38.99
CA ASN A 301 -31.40 -12.88 -38.34
C ASN A 301 -31.31 -12.83 -36.79
N ASP A 302 -30.23 -13.32 -36.19
CA ASP A 302 -30.04 -13.38 -34.73
C ASP A 302 -29.42 -12.11 -34.14
N THR A 303 -29.03 -11.16 -35.00
CA THR A 303 -28.27 -9.96 -34.59
C THR A 303 -29.12 -8.92 -33.84
N ALA A 304 -30.41 -9.17 -33.63
CA ALA A 304 -31.40 -8.25 -33.02
C ALA A 304 -31.31 -6.81 -33.55
N THR A 305 -30.76 -6.64 -34.75
CA THR A 305 -30.46 -5.37 -35.39
C THR A 305 -30.66 -5.56 -36.89
N VAL A 306 -31.18 -4.53 -37.56
CA VAL A 306 -31.52 -4.55 -38.98
C VAL A 306 -30.52 -3.66 -39.71
N HIS A 307 -29.88 -4.23 -40.74
CA HIS A 307 -29.02 -3.48 -41.65
C HIS A 307 -29.90 -2.69 -42.64
N VAL A 308 -29.99 -1.38 -42.50
CA VAL A 308 -30.83 -0.52 -43.36
C VAL A 308 -29.98 0.31 -44.32
N LYS A 309 -30.30 0.17 -45.60
CA LYS A 309 -29.73 0.95 -46.71
C LYS A 309 -30.78 1.90 -47.26
N LEU A 310 -30.54 3.20 -47.14
CA LEU A 310 -31.37 4.23 -47.72
C LEU A 310 -30.77 4.68 -49.05
N LYS A 311 -31.52 4.51 -50.14
CA LYS A 311 -31.11 4.92 -51.50
C LYS A 311 -31.96 6.07 -51.99
N ARG A 312 -31.34 7.08 -52.62
CA ARG A 312 -32.07 8.18 -53.29
C ARG A 312 -32.89 7.69 -54.48
N ARG A 313 -32.38 6.69 -55.21
CA ARG A 313 -33.06 5.97 -56.29
C ARG A 313 -32.59 4.51 -56.28
N LEU A 314 -33.52 3.56 -56.45
CA LEU A 314 -33.21 2.11 -56.39
C LEU A 314 -32.15 1.68 -57.43
N LYS A 315 -32.14 2.31 -58.61
CA LYS A 315 -31.18 2.05 -59.70
C LYS A 315 -29.72 2.46 -59.39
N ILE A 316 -29.48 3.22 -58.33
CA ILE A 316 -28.13 3.68 -57.96
C ILE A 316 -27.43 2.60 -57.13
N LYS A 317 -26.19 2.24 -57.49
CA LYS A 317 -25.40 1.22 -56.78
C LYS A 317 -24.97 1.69 -55.39
N SER A 318 -24.58 2.96 -55.24
CA SER A 318 -24.16 3.56 -53.97
C SER A 318 -25.33 3.89 -53.05
N ASP A 319 -25.15 3.60 -51.76
CA ASP A 319 -26.12 3.94 -50.72
C ASP A 319 -25.97 5.41 -50.30
N TYR A 320 -27.08 6.12 -50.04
CA TYR A 320 -27.03 7.48 -49.50
C TYR A 320 -26.76 7.46 -48.00
N MET A 321 -27.38 6.52 -47.28
CA MET A 321 -27.08 6.24 -45.88
C MET A 321 -27.14 4.74 -45.63
N TYR A 322 -26.18 4.21 -44.88
CA TYR A 322 -26.17 2.84 -44.41
C TYR A 322 -25.94 2.84 -42.90
N ARG A 323 -26.88 2.24 -42.15
CA ARG A 323 -26.79 2.11 -40.70
C ARG A 323 -27.37 0.78 -40.24
N VAL A 324 -26.81 0.27 -39.15
CA VAL A 324 -27.42 -0.82 -38.37
C VAL A 324 -28.35 -0.17 -37.36
N ILE A 325 -29.64 -0.48 -37.44
CA ILE A 325 -30.66 0.05 -36.53
C ILE A 325 -31.21 -1.05 -35.63
N ASN A 326 -31.56 -0.70 -34.40
CA ASN A 326 -32.28 -1.61 -33.50
C ASN A 326 -33.79 -1.49 -33.82
N PRO A 327 -34.50 -2.57 -34.18
CA PRO A 327 -35.92 -2.54 -34.52
C PRO A 327 -36.88 -2.41 -33.31
N LYS A 328 -36.35 -2.26 -32.09
CA LYS A 328 -37.14 -2.03 -30.87
C LYS A 328 -37.58 -0.59 -30.69
#